data_AF-A0A7C4KFA6-F1
#
_entry.id   AF-A0A7C4KFA6-F1
#
_cell.length_a   1.000
_cell.length_b   1.000
_cell.length_c   1.000
_cell.angle_alpha   90.00
_cell.angle_beta   90.00
_cell.angle_gamma   90.00
#
_symmetry.space_group_name_H-M   'P 1'
#
loop_
_entity.id
_entity.type
_entity.pdbx_description
1 polymer ?
#
loop_
_entity_poly.entity_id
_entity_poly.type
_entity_poly.pdbx_seq_one_letter_code
_entity_poly.pdbx_strand_id
1 'polypeptide(L)'
;MIRKTIWILPLMILLTACNIGGGQGIVSTQDVALTLDAARTQAAQTVAAEIASRATATPLPPTATLAPTATELPSPTALPTFTPSNTPPPPPTATNTFIPFTPTNTATSTPTDYSCSVTFVSPATGTTFSPRTDFDAKWTLKNTGTQTWLVSEIDYKYLSGDKMHKYNDLYDLPKEVKSGESVDIIVDMLSPEKAGSYKAVWGLVRGSRTICEFSVNITVK
;
A
#
# COMPACT_ATOMS: atom_id res chain seq x y z
N MET A 1 80.68 -8.05 8.45
CA MET A 1 80.69 -6.58 8.68
C MET A 1 79.23 -6.14 8.78
N ILE A 2 78.54 -6.15 9.93
CA ILE A 2 78.63 -5.33 11.16
C ILE A 2 78.20 -3.85 10.97
N ARG A 3 77.21 -3.46 11.80
CA ARG A 3 76.66 -2.14 12.20
C ARG A 3 75.38 -1.71 11.45
N LYS A 4 74.28 -1.29 12.09
CA LYS A 4 74.05 -0.88 13.50
C LYS A 4 72.55 -0.88 13.85
N THR A 5 72.25 -1.36 15.05
CA THR A 5 70.99 -1.29 15.82
C THR A 5 70.78 0.11 16.44
N ILE A 6 69.52 0.43 16.83
CA ILE A 6 69.02 1.25 17.99
C ILE A 6 67.98 2.33 17.57
N TRP A 7 66.67 2.27 17.90
CA TRP A 7 65.90 2.36 19.18
C TRP A 7 65.76 3.77 19.78
N ILE A 8 64.50 4.20 20.11
CA ILE A 8 64.02 4.99 21.28
C ILE A 8 62.93 6.07 21.01
N LEU A 9 61.73 5.73 21.50
CA LEU A 9 60.65 6.45 22.23
C LEU A 9 59.74 7.57 21.64
N PRO A 10 58.46 7.60 22.10
CA PRO A 10 57.40 8.53 21.70
C PRO A 10 57.32 9.77 22.60
N LEU A 11 56.88 10.89 22.04
CA LEU A 11 56.70 12.16 22.73
C LEU A 11 55.29 12.27 23.35
N MET A 12 55.27 12.21 24.68
CA MET A 12 54.16 12.49 25.59
C MET A 12 53.90 14.01 25.63
N ILE A 13 52.66 14.45 25.35
CA ILE A 13 52.23 15.84 25.56
C ILE A 13 51.14 15.86 26.65
N LEU A 14 51.55 16.36 27.82
CA LEU A 14 50.70 16.78 28.94
C LEU A 14 50.21 18.22 28.70
N LEU A 15 48.91 18.47 28.89
CA LEU A 15 48.40 19.80 29.23
C LEU A 15 47.27 19.70 30.28
N THR A 16 47.70 19.85 31.54
CA THR A 16 47.15 20.69 32.62
C THR A 16 45.63 20.92 32.73
N ALA A 17 45.10 20.43 33.86
CA ALA A 17 43.81 20.74 34.45
C ALA A 17 43.72 22.19 34.95
N CYS A 18 42.53 22.79 34.82
CA CYS A 18 42.12 23.93 35.61
C CYS A 18 41.04 23.47 36.60
N ASN A 19 41.35 23.64 37.88
CA ASN A 19 40.53 23.31 39.05
C ASN A 19 39.60 24.49 39.37
N ILE A 20 38.28 24.28 39.26
CA ILE A 20 37.27 25.18 39.86
C ILE A 20 36.50 24.35 40.89
N GLY A 21 36.71 24.68 42.16
CA GLY A 21 35.97 24.14 43.29
C GLY A 21 34.79 25.02 43.69
N GLY A 22 33.78 24.37 44.26
CA GLY A 22 32.88 24.98 45.26
C GLY A 22 31.41 25.11 44.84
N GLY A 23 30.55 24.22 45.36
CA GLY A 23 29.10 24.45 45.47
C GLY A 23 28.22 23.25 45.11
N GLN A 24 28.24 22.17 45.91
CA GLN A 24 27.21 21.13 45.81
C GLN A 24 25.90 21.63 46.44
N GLY A 25 25.01 22.17 45.61
CA GLY A 25 23.57 22.15 45.86
C GLY A 25 23.00 20.84 45.32
N ILE A 26 22.42 20.01 46.18
CA ILE A 26 21.65 18.83 45.79
C ILE A 26 20.38 19.30 45.06
N VAL A 27 20.39 19.22 43.72
CA VAL A 27 19.24 19.52 42.86
C VAL A 27 18.35 18.28 42.82
N SER A 28 17.06 18.43 43.14
CA SER A 28 16.08 17.37 43.03
C SER A 28 15.85 17.01 41.56
N THR A 29 15.68 15.73 41.24
CA THR A 29 15.41 15.23 39.88
C THR A 29 14.14 15.82 39.27
N GLN A 30 13.26 16.40 40.08
CA GLN A 30 12.03 17.05 39.63
C GLN A 30 12.30 18.45 39.02
N ASP A 31 13.34 19.14 39.48
CA ASP A 31 13.71 20.48 39.00
C ASP A 31 14.38 20.43 37.60
N VAL A 32 15.03 19.31 37.28
CA VAL A 32 15.66 19.06 35.97
C VAL A 32 14.60 18.81 34.87
N ALA A 33 13.46 18.21 35.22
CA ALA A 33 12.39 17.95 34.25
C ALA A 33 11.63 19.23 33.86
N LEU A 34 11.36 20.10 34.84
CA LEU A 34 10.68 21.39 34.63
C LEU A 34 11.53 22.38 33.82
N THR A 35 12.85 22.35 33.97
CA THR A 35 13.76 23.23 33.22
C THR A 35 13.93 22.82 31.75
N LEU A 36 13.78 21.52 31.44
CA LEU A 36 13.85 21.04 30.05
C LEU A 36 12.57 21.34 29.24
N ASP A 37 11.40 21.30 29.87
CA ASP A 37 10.12 21.61 29.21
C ASP A 37 9.97 23.12 28.92
N ALA A 38 10.47 23.96 29.84
CA ALA A 38 10.55 25.41 29.63
C ALA A 38 11.49 25.80 28.47
N ALA A 39 12.59 25.07 28.27
CA ALA A 39 13.53 25.31 27.17
C ALA A 39 12.97 24.92 25.80
N ARG A 40 12.15 23.87 25.70
CA ARG A 40 11.50 23.47 24.44
C ARG A 40 10.42 24.45 23.98
N THR A 41 9.75 25.11 24.92
CA THR A 41 8.66 26.05 24.62
C THR A 41 9.16 27.40 24.07
N GLN A 42 10.35 27.86 24.48
CA GLN A 42 10.94 29.10 23.92
C GLN A 42 11.43 28.93 22.48
N ALA A 43 11.92 27.75 22.10
CA ALA A 43 12.39 27.50 20.74
C ALA A 43 11.26 27.52 19.68
N ALA A 44 10.02 27.20 20.07
CA ALA A 44 8.88 27.21 19.15
C ALA A 44 8.38 28.63 18.82
N GLN A 45 8.61 29.61 19.70
CA GLN A 45 8.10 30.98 19.52
C GLN A 45 8.99 31.85 18.62
N THR A 46 10.29 31.55 18.51
CA THR A 46 11.21 32.34 17.66
C THR A 46 11.04 32.03 16.17
N VAL A 47 10.64 30.80 15.80
CA VAL A 47 10.44 30.41 14.40
C VAL A 47 9.19 31.06 13.79
N ALA A 48 8.15 31.31 14.58
CA ALA A 48 6.92 31.95 14.09
C ALA A 48 7.11 33.45 13.77
N ALA A 49 8.05 34.13 14.42
CA ALA A 49 8.29 35.56 14.21
C ALA A 49 9.11 35.87 12.94
N GLU A 50 10.00 34.96 12.50
CA GLU A 50 10.80 35.17 11.28
C GLU A 50 10.01 34.95 9.97
N ILE A 51 8.94 34.14 9.99
CA ILE A 51 8.15 33.85 8.77
C ILE A 51 7.24 35.03 8.40
N ALA A 52 6.83 35.86 9.38
CA ALA A 52 5.94 36.99 9.15
C ALA A 52 6.62 38.23 8.52
N SER A 53 7.95 38.36 8.60
CA SER A 53 8.67 39.55 8.10
C SER A 53 9.24 39.42 6.68
N ARG A 54 9.15 38.24 6.04
CA ARG A 54 9.74 37.96 4.71
C ARG A 54 8.78 38.02 3.52
N ALA A 55 7.51 38.38 3.72
CA ALA A 55 6.57 38.55 2.63
C ALA A 55 6.73 39.92 1.93
N THR A 56 7.87 40.14 1.26
CA THR A 56 7.96 41.19 0.24
C THR A 56 7.46 40.60 -1.08
N ALA A 57 6.18 40.81 -1.37
CA ALA A 57 5.60 40.50 -2.67
C ALA A 57 6.30 41.35 -3.75
N THR A 58 7.12 40.71 -4.58
CA THR A 58 7.64 41.34 -5.80
C THR A 58 6.53 41.25 -6.86
N PRO A 59 6.02 42.38 -7.39
CA PRO A 59 5.03 42.30 -8.47
C PRO A 59 5.72 41.76 -9.73
N LEU A 60 5.27 40.60 -10.20
CA LEU A 60 5.67 40.05 -11.50
C LEU A 60 5.17 40.97 -12.63
N PRO A 61 5.97 41.20 -13.69
CA PRO A 61 5.52 41.94 -14.85
C PRO A 61 4.34 41.22 -15.53
N PRO A 62 3.38 41.94 -16.15
CA PRO A 62 2.26 41.32 -16.82
C PRO A 62 2.77 40.45 -17.99
N THR A 63 2.52 39.14 -17.88
CA THR A 63 2.77 38.19 -18.95
C THR A 63 1.71 38.41 -20.04
N ALA A 64 2.15 38.55 -21.29
CA ALA A 64 1.24 38.69 -22.43
C ALA A 64 0.38 37.43 -22.57
N THR A 65 -0.93 37.59 -22.36
CA THR A 65 -1.94 36.57 -22.61
C THR A 65 -2.01 36.29 -24.11
N LEU A 66 -1.64 35.07 -24.53
CA LEU A 66 -1.86 34.62 -25.90
C LEU A 66 -3.37 34.52 -26.15
N ALA A 67 -3.83 35.13 -27.23
CA ALA A 67 -5.23 35.08 -27.67
C ALA A 67 -5.65 33.63 -27.98
N PRO A 68 -6.90 33.24 -27.68
CA PRO A 68 -7.39 31.90 -27.97
C PRO A 68 -7.43 31.67 -29.48
N THR A 69 -6.77 30.61 -29.94
CA THR A 69 -6.97 30.03 -31.27
C THR A 69 -8.43 29.58 -31.38
N ALA A 70 -9.14 30.09 -32.39
CA ALA A 70 -10.50 29.65 -32.70
C ALA A 70 -10.46 28.17 -33.13
N THR A 71 -11.04 27.30 -32.30
CA THR A 71 -11.34 25.91 -32.65
C THR A 71 -12.50 25.90 -33.62
N GLU A 72 -12.29 25.42 -34.85
CA GLU A 72 -13.39 25.17 -35.80
C GLU A 72 -14.36 24.12 -35.25
N LEU A 73 -15.65 24.46 -35.33
CA LEU A 73 -16.77 23.64 -34.90
C LEU A 73 -17.00 22.50 -35.92
N PRO A 74 -17.23 21.24 -35.49
CA PRO A 74 -17.62 20.18 -36.41
C PRO A 74 -18.98 20.49 -37.05
N SER A 75 -19.04 20.34 -38.38
CA SER A 75 -20.27 20.46 -39.17
C SER A 75 -21.30 19.40 -38.75
N PRO A 76 -22.59 19.77 -38.58
CA PRO A 76 -23.62 18.80 -38.21
C PRO A 76 -23.92 17.86 -39.39
N THR A 77 -23.71 16.57 -39.17
CA THR A 77 -24.16 15.51 -40.07
C THR A 77 -25.70 15.52 -40.13
N ALA A 78 -26.26 15.62 -41.34
CA ALA A 78 -27.71 15.65 -41.54
C ALA A 78 -28.38 14.36 -41.05
N LEU A 79 -29.45 14.52 -40.27
CA LEU A 79 -30.29 13.47 -39.71
C LEU A 79 -31.20 12.87 -40.81
N PRO A 80 -31.42 11.55 -40.88
CA PRO A 80 -32.37 10.97 -41.82
C PRO A 80 -33.81 11.31 -41.45
N THR A 81 -34.56 11.78 -42.44
CA THR A 81 -36.01 12.07 -42.37
C THR A 81 -36.80 10.77 -42.28
N PHE A 82 -37.52 10.56 -41.18
CA PHE A 82 -38.50 9.46 -41.05
C PHE A 82 -39.82 9.85 -41.71
N THR A 83 -40.17 9.16 -42.80
CA THR A 83 -41.51 9.17 -43.39
C THR A 83 -42.42 8.20 -42.63
N PRO A 84 -43.67 8.58 -42.30
CA PRO A 84 -44.62 7.65 -41.69
C PRO A 84 -45.10 6.64 -42.74
N SER A 85 -44.85 5.35 -42.49
CA SER A 85 -45.37 4.23 -43.30
C SER A 85 -46.52 3.56 -42.55
N ASN A 86 -47.72 3.57 -43.14
CA ASN A 86 -48.88 2.81 -42.66
C ASN A 86 -48.64 1.31 -42.93
N THR A 87 -48.19 0.59 -41.91
CA THR A 87 -47.98 -0.87 -41.97
C THR A 87 -49.10 -1.60 -41.22
N PRO A 88 -49.72 -2.66 -41.77
CA PRO A 88 -50.81 -3.39 -41.11
C PRO A 88 -50.33 -4.21 -39.89
N PRO A 89 -51.22 -4.56 -38.96
CA PRO A 89 -50.87 -5.21 -37.69
C PRO A 89 -50.33 -6.65 -37.87
N PRO A 90 -49.35 -7.07 -37.05
CA PRO A 90 -48.81 -8.43 -37.09
C PRO A 90 -49.73 -9.48 -36.41
N PRO A 91 -49.55 -10.78 -36.71
CA PRO A 91 -50.38 -11.89 -36.19
C PRO A 91 -50.15 -12.17 -34.70
N PRO A 92 -51.06 -12.89 -34.00
CA PRO A 92 -50.98 -13.09 -32.56
C PRO A 92 -49.78 -13.95 -32.10
N THR A 93 -49.04 -13.40 -31.14
CA THR A 93 -47.86 -13.97 -30.47
C THR A 93 -48.23 -15.04 -29.44
N ALA A 94 -47.49 -16.14 -29.39
CA ALA A 94 -47.65 -17.22 -28.40
C ALA A 94 -47.54 -16.70 -26.95
N THR A 95 -48.51 -17.07 -26.12
CA THR A 95 -48.60 -16.68 -24.71
C THR A 95 -47.69 -17.57 -23.85
N ASN A 96 -46.63 -17.01 -23.27
CA ASN A 96 -45.83 -17.68 -22.24
C ASN A 96 -46.70 -17.94 -21.01
N THR A 97 -47.02 -19.21 -20.75
CA THR A 97 -47.70 -19.65 -19.54
C THR A 97 -46.73 -19.58 -18.36
N PHE A 98 -47.06 -18.79 -17.34
CA PHE A 98 -46.28 -18.64 -16.12
C PHE A 98 -46.42 -19.92 -15.26
N ILE A 99 -45.36 -20.72 -15.18
CA ILE A 99 -45.25 -21.80 -14.20
C ILE A 99 -44.78 -21.22 -12.85
N PRO A 100 -45.46 -21.48 -11.73
CA PRO A 100 -45.00 -21.04 -10.42
C PRO A 100 -43.71 -21.79 -10.04
N PHE A 101 -42.63 -21.04 -9.84
CA PHE A 101 -41.37 -21.57 -9.32
C PHE A 101 -41.57 -22.02 -7.86
N THR A 102 -41.26 -23.27 -7.57
CA THR A 102 -41.12 -23.75 -6.19
C THR A 102 -39.73 -23.32 -5.71
N PRO A 103 -39.61 -22.59 -4.58
CA PRO A 103 -38.30 -22.24 -4.07
C PRO A 103 -37.58 -23.51 -3.63
N THR A 104 -36.57 -23.92 -4.39
CA THR A 104 -35.64 -24.97 -3.98
C THR A 104 -34.88 -24.45 -2.77
N ASN A 105 -34.99 -25.13 -1.62
CA ASN A 105 -34.20 -24.82 -0.43
C ASN A 105 -32.71 -24.94 -0.80
N THR A 106 -32.04 -23.80 -0.99
CA THR A 106 -30.59 -23.73 -1.14
C THR A 106 -29.98 -24.19 0.17
N ALA A 107 -29.28 -25.32 0.15
CA ALA A 107 -28.53 -25.81 1.30
C ALA A 107 -27.57 -24.70 1.76
N THR A 108 -27.80 -24.17 2.97
CA THR A 108 -26.89 -23.21 3.59
C THR A 108 -25.70 -24.03 4.09
N SER A 109 -24.53 -23.90 3.46
CA SER A 109 -23.33 -24.62 3.92
C SER A 109 -23.05 -24.23 5.36
N THR A 110 -22.96 -25.21 6.26
CA THR A 110 -22.46 -24.97 7.62
C THR A 110 -21.04 -24.41 7.52
N PRO A 111 -20.76 -23.20 8.06
CA PRO A 111 -19.42 -22.62 7.98
C PRO A 111 -18.40 -23.53 8.67
N THR A 112 -17.26 -23.79 8.01
CA THR A 112 -16.13 -24.51 8.62
C THR A 112 -15.38 -23.58 9.59
N ASP A 113 -14.66 -24.14 10.57
CA ASP A 113 -14.00 -23.35 11.63
C ASP A 113 -13.12 -22.22 11.08
N TYR A 114 -12.24 -22.56 10.13
CA TYR A 114 -11.43 -21.62 9.39
C TYR A 114 -11.79 -21.71 7.90
N SER A 115 -12.21 -20.60 7.31
CA SER A 115 -12.55 -20.49 5.89
C SER A 115 -12.42 -19.06 5.43
N CYS A 116 -12.10 -18.86 4.16
CA CYS A 116 -11.97 -17.54 3.56
C CYS A 116 -12.81 -17.43 2.27
N SER A 117 -12.98 -16.20 1.80
CA SER A 117 -13.20 -15.93 0.37
C SER A 117 -12.35 -14.76 -0.09
N VAL A 118 -11.87 -14.82 -1.34
CA VAL A 118 -11.16 -13.72 -1.98
C VAL A 118 -12.19 -12.78 -2.58
N THR A 119 -12.26 -11.54 -2.10
CA THR A 119 -13.24 -10.55 -2.57
C THR A 119 -12.62 -9.53 -3.54
N PHE A 120 -11.30 -9.38 -3.53
CA PHE A 120 -10.59 -8.47 -4.42
C PHE A 120 -9.18 -8.98 -4.72
N VAL A 121 -8.71 -8.71 -5.94
CA VAL A 121 -7.35 -9.00 -6.40
C VAL A 121 -6.84 -7.83 -7.23
N SER A 122 -5.65 -7.34 -6.89
CA SER A 122 -4.88 -6.37 -7.68
C SER A 122 -3.42 -6.82 -7.75
N PRO A 123 -2.73 -6.65 -8.88
CA PRO A 123 -3.26 -6.25 -10.17
C PRO A 123 -4.31 -7.24 -10.70
N ALA A 124 -5.18 -6.78 -11.60
CA ALA A 124 -6.15 -7.66 -12.24
C ALA A 124 -5.43 -8.78 -13.02
N THR A 125 -6.04 -9.95 -13.09
CA THR A 125 -5.47 -11.08 -13.83
C THR A 125 -5.13 -10.69 -15.27
N GLY A 126 -3.87 -10.88 -15.67
CA GLY A 126 -3.39 -10.58 -17.01
C GLY A 126 -2.87 -9.14 -17.21
N THR A 127 -2.84 -8.31 -16.17
CA THR A 127 -2.15 -7.01 -16.23
C THR A 127 -0.73 -7.18 -16.75
N THR A 128 -0.35 -6.31 -17.69
CA THR A 128 0.96 -6.33 -18.33
C THR A 128 1.92 -5.37 -17.64
N PHE A 129 3.12 -5.83 -17.33
CA PHE A 129 4.23 -5.03 -16.81
C PHE A 129 5.43 -5.10 -17.74
N SER A 130 6.27 -4.08 -17.74
CA SER A 130 7.62 -4.19 -18.31
C SER A 130 8.49 -5.12 -17.46
N PRO A 131 9.59 -5.67 -17.98
CA PRO A 131 10.54 -6.43 -17.19
C PRO A 131 11.02 -5.64 -15.97
N ARG A 132 11.25 -6.34 -14.84
CA ARG A 132 11.86 -5.76 -13.63
C ARG A 132 11.09 -4.57 -13.06
N THR A 133 9.77 -4.56 -13.20
CA THR A 133 8.87 -3.52 -12.67
C THR A 133 8.44 -3.88 -11.26
N ASP A 134 8.66 -2.96 -10.31
CA ASP A 134 8.09 -3.07 -8.97
C ASP A 134 6.57 -2.87 -9.00
N PHE A 135 5.83 -3.73 -8.31
CA PHE A 135 4.38 -3.62 -8.15
C PHE A 135 3.90 -4.27 -6.85
N ASP A 136 2.72 -3.87 -6.39
CA ASP A 136 2.10 -4.45 -5.20
C ASP A 136 1.04 -5.47 -5.59
N ALA A 137 1.19 -6.71 -5.14
CA ALA A 137 0.10 -7.67 -5.17
C ALA A 137 -0.76 -7.49 -3.93
N LYS A 138 -2.01 -7.10 -4.14
CA LYS A 138 -3.01 -6.87 -3.10
C LYS A 138 -4.17 -7.85 -3.24
N TRP A 139 -4.54 -8.49 -2.15
CA TRP A 139 -5.75 -9.29 -2.03
C TRP A 139 -6.60 -8.79 -0.87
N THR A 140 -7.91 -8.68 -1.06
CA THR A 140 -8.83 -8.53 0.06
C THR A 140 -9.46 -9.90 0.33
N LEU A 141 -9.25 -10.40 1.54
CA LEU A 141 -9.79 -11.68 2.00
C LEU A 141 -10.86 -11.43 3.03
N LYS A 142 -11.99 -12.14 2.92
CA LYS A 142 -13.07 -12.14 3.91
C LYS A 142 -13.01 -13.43 4.71
N ASN A 143 -13.10 -13.33 6.03
CA ASN A 143 -13.28 -14.48 6.89
C ASN A 143 -14.72 -15.00 6.79
N THR A 144 -14.88 -16.19 6.21
CA THR A 144 -16.17 -16.88 6.05
C THR A 144 -16.31 -18.06 7.03
N GLY A 145 -15.30 -18.28 7.89
CA GLY A 145 -15.34 -19.30 8.94
C GLY A 145 -15.97 -18.79 10.24
N THR A 146 -16.10 -19.68 11.22
CA THR A 146 -16.65 -19.32 12.54
C THR A 146 -15.59 -18.75 13.49
N GLN A 147 -14.32 -19.11 13.32
CA GLN A 147 -13.22 -18.69 14.19
C GLN A 147 -12.58 -17.38 13.72
N THR A 148 -12.20 -16.53 14.68
CA THR A 148 -11.39 -15.34 14.43
C THR A 148 -9.99 -15.74 13.98
N TRP A 149 -9.47 -15.06 12.96
CA TRP A 149 -8.06 -15.18 12.58
C TRP A 149 -7.22 -14.32 13.51
N LEU A 150 -6.43 -14.97 14.35
CA LEU A 150 -5.50 -14.31 15.26
C LEU A 150 -4.15 -14.11 14.57
N VAL A 151 -3.54 -12.94 14.76
CA VAL A 151 -2.22 -12.61 14.20
C VAL A 151 -1.14 -13.60 14.67
N SER A 152 -1.29 -14.18 15.86
CA SER A 152 -0.37 -15.18 16.41
C SER A 152 -0.54 -16.60 15.88
N GLU A 153 -1.62 -16.89 15.13
CA GLU A 153 -1.92 -18.24 14.64
C GLU A 153 -1.99 -18.35 13.11
N ILE A 154 -2.29 -17.24 12.43
CA ILE A 154 -2.54 -17.20 11.00
C ILE A 154 -1.51 -16.30 10.33
N ASP A 155 -0.81 -16.90 9.38
CA ASP A 155 0.14 -16.24 8.50
C ASP A 155 -0.35 -16.28 7.06
N TYR A 156 0.20 -15.44 6.19
CA TYR A 156 0.11 -15.64 4.75
C TYR A 156 1.48 -16.00 4.17
N LYS A 157 1.48 -17.01 3.30
CA LYS A 157 2.68 -17.68 2.82
C LYS A 157 2.64 -17.88 1.32
N TYR A 158 3.80 -17.74 0.66
CA TYR A 158 4.02 -18.23 -0.69
C TYR A 158 3.97 -19.76 -0.72
N LEU A 159 3.14 -20.32 -1.60
CA LEU A 159 2.92 -21.76 -1.72
C LEU A 159 3.62 -22.35 -2.95
N SER A 160 3.42 -21.75 -4.12
CA SER A 160 3.93 -22.29 -5.39
C SER A 160 3.86 -21.28 -6.54
N GLY A 161 4.38 -21.68 -7.72
CA GLY A 161 4.38 -20.87 -8.94
C GLY A 161 5.67 -20.07 -9.11
N ASP A 162 5.57 -18.87 -9.65
CA ASP A 162 6.70 -17.97 -9.87
C ASP A 162 6.97 -17.13 -8.63
N LYS A 163 8.21 -17.13 -8.14
CA LYS A 163 8.62 -16.24 -7.04
C LYS A 163 8.83 -14.82 -7.56
N MET A 164 7.83 -13.98 -7.33
CA MET A 164 7.87 -12.55 -7.68
C MET A 164 8.01 -11.64 -6.46
N HIS A 165 7.89 -12.14 -5.22
CA HIS A 165 7.98 -11.31 -4.01
C HIS A 165 9.44 -10.91 -3.70
N LYS A 166 9.62 -9.75 -3.09
CA LYS A 166 10.96 -9.17 -2.86
C LYS A 166 11.66 -9.63 -1.59
N TYR A 167 10.90 -9.94 -0.53
CA TYR A 167 11.46 -10.14 0.81
C TYR A 167 11.28 -11.57 1.32
N ASN A 168 10.15 -11.88 1.93
CA ASN A 168 9.94 -13.12 2.67
C ASN A 168 8.91 -14.02 1.98
N ASP A 169 8.99 -15.32 2.26
CA ASP A 169 7.98 -16.30 1.84
C ASP A 169 6.80 -16.38 2.82
N LEU A 170 6.87 -15.74 4.00
CA LEU A 170 5.91 -15.85 5.11
C LEU A 170 5.79 -14.51 5.84
N TYR A 171 4.56 -14.14 6.21
CA TYR A 171 4.24 -12.89 6.89
C TYR A 171 3.05 -13.05 7.83
N ASP A 172 3.06 -12.29 8.92
CA ASP A 172 1.95 -12.22 9.87
C ASP A 172 0.80 -11.37 9.30
N LEU A 173 -0.44 -11.67 9.72
CA LEU A 173 -1.58 -10.81 9.39
C LEU A 173 -1.40 -9.38 9.95
N PRO A 174 -1.87 -8.34 9.23
CA PRO A 174 -1.76 -6.96 9.70
C PRO A 174 -2.70 -6.65 10.88
N LYS A 175 -3.73 -7.47 11.07
CA LYS A 175 -4.70 -7.36 12.17
C LYS A 175 -5.44 -8.69 12.38
N GLU A 176 -6.09 -8.81 13.53
CA GLU A 176 -7.08 -9.87 13.75
C GLU A 176 -8.29 -9.68 12.83
N VAL A 177 -8.92 -10.79 12.43
CA VAL A 177 -10.06 -10.77 11.49
C VAL A 177 -11.18 -11.65 12.00
N LYS A 178 -12.25 -11.03 12.47
CA LYS A 178 -13.42 -11.75 13.00
C LYS A 178 -14.23 -12.40 11.88
N SER A 179 -15.08 -13.36 12.23
CA SER A 179 -16.03 -13.95 11.28
C SER A 179 -16.86 -12.86 10.58
N GLY A 180 -16.92 -12.92 9.26
CA GLY A 180 -17.60 -11.95 8.41
C GLY A 180 -16.80 -10.68 8.09
N GLU A 181 -15.64 -10.47 8.71
CA GLU A 181 -14.77 -9.31 8.47
C GLU A 181 -13.81 -9.55 7.30
N SER A 182 -13.26 -8.46 6.73
CA SER A 182 -12.24 -8.51 5.69
C SER A 182 -10.89 -7.91 6.12
N VAL A 183 -9.83 -8.39 5.47
CA VAL A 183 -8.45 -7.91 5.61
C VAL A 183 -7.81 -7.73 4.24
N ASP A 184 -7.01 -6.68 4.11
CA ASP A 184 -6.16 -6.47 2.95
C ASP A 184 -4.77 -7.04 3.23
N ILE A 185 -4.31 -7.90 2.32
CA ILE A 185 -2.95 -8.45 2.30
C ILE A 185 -2.24 -7.82 1.13
N ILE A 186 -1.05 -7.28 1.37
CA ILE A 186 -0.23 -6.62 0.37
C ILE A 186 1.16 -7.25 0.42
N VAL A 187 1.69 -7.62 -0.74
CA VAL A 187 3.03 -8.14 -0.90
C VAL A 187 3.74 -7.37 -2.01
N ASP A 188 4.90 -6.81 -1.67
CA ASP A 188 5.77 -6.13 -2.63
C ASP A 188 6.39 -7.16 -3.59
N MET A 189 6.12 -6.96 -4.88
CA MET A 189 6.52 -7.84 -5.97
C MET A 189 7.44 -7.12 -6.96
N LEU A 190 8.16 -7.92 -7.73
CA LEU A 190 8.99 -7.50 -8.84
C LEU A 190 8.70 -8.40 -10.04
N SER A 191 8.32 -7.80 -11.16
CA SER A 191 8.04 -8.57 -12.38
C SER A 191 9.33 -9.25 -12.88
N PRO A 192 9.24 -10.49 -13.39
CA PRO A 192 10.39 -11.20 -13.94
C PRO A 192 11.05 -10.47 -15.12
N GLU A 193 12.31 -10.81 -15.40
CA GLU A 193 13.08 -10.18 -16.48
C GLU A 193 12.63 -10.63 -17.87
N LYS A 194 12.21 -11.90 -18.02
CA LYS A 194 11.86 -12.47 -19.31
C LYS A 194 10.38 -12.21 -19.62
N ALA A 195 10.07 -11.91 -20.88
CA ALA A 195 8.69 -11.86 -21.33
C ALA A 195 7.99 -13.22 -21.12
N GLY A 196 6.72 -13.19 -20.73
CA GLY A 196 5.96 -14.41 -20.40
C GLY A 196 4.77 -14.14 -19.48
N SER A 197 3.99 -15.19 -19.21
CA SER A 197 2.92 -15.16 -18.20
C SER A 197 3.41 -15.79 -16.92
N TYR A 198 3.15 -15.14 -15.79
CA TYR A 198 3.65 -15.55 -14.48
C TYR A 198 2.52 -15.60 -13.47
N LYS A 199 2.57 -16.60 -12.58
CA LYS A 199 1.57 -16.80 -11.53
C LYS A 199 2.25 -17.12 -10.21
N ALA A 200 1.97 -16.34 -9.17
CA ALA A 200 2.35 -16.68 -7.81
C ALA A 200 1.11 -17.12 -7.01
N VAL A 201 1.17 -18.29 -6.37
CA VAL A 201 0.13 -18.80 -5.49
C VAL A 201 0.56 -18.61 -4.04
N TRP A 202 -0.32 -17.99 -3.28
CA TRP A 202 -0.20 -17.69 -1.86
C TRP A 202 -1.33 -18.38 -1.10
N GLY A 203 -1.19 -18.48 0.22
CA GLY A 203 -2.29 -18.92 1.05
C GLY A 203 -2.22 -18.43 2.47
N LEU A 204 -3.38 -18.36 3.12
CA LEU A 204 -3.47 -18.24 4.57
C LEU A 204 -3.18 -19.60 5.18
N VAL A 205 -2.26 -19.65 6.12
CA VAL A 205 -1.82 -20.87 6.78
C VAL A 205 -1.99 -20.77 8.28
N ARG A 206 -2.34 -21.90 8.91
CA ARG A 206 -2.31 -22.09 10.36
C ARG A 206 -1.37 -23.23 10.67
N GLY A 207 -0.17 -22.92 11.13
CA GLY A 207 0.92 -23.89 11.22
C GLY A 207 1.21 -24.50 9.83
N SER A 208 1.02 -25.81 9.67
CA SER A 208 1.28 -26.51 8.40
C SER A 208 0.05 -26.61 7.47
N ARG A 209 -1.12 -26.13 7.90
CA ARG A 209 -2.37 -26.28 7.13
C ARG A 209 -2.69 -25.01 6.37
N THR A 210 -2.91 -25.12 5.06
CA THR A 210 -3.47 -24.05 4.25
C THR A 210 -4.99 -23.99 4.44
N ILE A 211 -5.50 -22.83 4.85
CA ILE A 211 -6.93 -22.55 5.06
C ILE A 211 -7.53 -21.92 3.80
N CYS A 212 -6.73 -21.14 3.08
CA CYS A 212 -7.17 -20.33 1.95
C CYS A 212 -6.05 -20.29 0.91
N GLU A 213 -6.38 -20.39 -0.38
CA GLU A 213 -5.43 -20.10 -1.46
C GLU A 213 -5.90 -18.90 -2.27
N PHE A 214 -4.94 -18.07 -2.67
CA PHE A 214 -5.15 -16.91 -3.52
C PHE A 214 -3.94 -16.72 -4.43
N SER A 215 -4.09 -16.03 -5.56
CA SER A 215 -3.00 -15.90 -6.51
C SER A 215 -3.00 -14.56 -7.23
N VAL A 216 -1.84 -14.19 -7.75
CA VAL A 216 -1.66 -13.06 -8.68
C VAL A 216 -1.12 -13.60 -9.99
N ASN A 217 -1.64 -13.08 -11.09
CA ASN A 217 -1.33 -13.53 -12.44
C ASN A 217 -1.03 -12.30 -13.30
N ILE A 218 0.21 -12.21 -13.80
CA ILE A 218 0.67 -11.07 -14.61
C ILE A 218 1.24 -11.54 -15.94
N THR A 219 1.39 -10.61 -16.87
CA THR A 219 2.16 -10.82 -18.10
C THR A 219 3.32 -9.82 -18.14
N VAL A 220 4.49 -10.27 -18.60
CA VAL A 220 5.64 -9.41 -18.87
C VAL A 220 5.83 -9.30 -20.39
N LYS A 221 5.97 -8.09 -20.91
CA LYS A 221 6.23 -7.78 -22.32
C LYS A 221 7.35 -6.76 -22.49
#